data_AF-A0A843LQS9-F1
#
_entry.id   AF-A0A843LQS9-F1
#
_cell.length_a   1.000
_cell.length_b   1.000
_cell.length_c   1.000
_cell.angle_alpha   90.00
_cell.angle_beta   90.00
_cell.angle_gamma   90.00
#
_symmetry.space_group_name_H-M   'P 1'
#
loop_
_entity.id
_entity.type
_entity.pdbx_description
1 polymer ?
#
loop_
_entity_poly.entity_id
_entity_poly.type
_entity_poly.pdbx_seq_one_letter_code
_entity_poly.pdbx_strand_id
1 'polypeptide(L)'
;MAWNCAATGIGSLPHKDPQRAMDLIASSMREVPYWPQLPALGFGENMYAQFSTALPGVRLDARRNRITVDLQAYDPEDFYTAVVTDDVERFAPPVENFRGLYALLERFKGRRLGAVKGQVTGPLSAGL
;
A
#
# COMPACT_ATOMS: atom_id res chain seq x y z
N MET A 1 13.20 -3.65 24.43
CA MET A 1 13.73 -3.14 23.16
C MET A 1 14.02 -1.67 23.36
N ALA A 2 15.29 -1.24 23.26
CA ALA A 2 15.65 0.17 23.37
C ALA A 2 15.62 0.75 21.95
N TRP A 3 14.72 1.70 21.69
CA TRP A 3 14.43 2.22 20.35
C TRP A 3 15.52 3.16 19.80
N ASN A 4 16.50 3.58 20.61
CA ASN A 4 17.78 4.22 20.24
C ASN A 4 17.80 5.12 18.98
N CYS A 5 16.77 5.95 18.78
CA CYS A 5 16.60 6.77 17.57
C CYS A 5 16.69 5.95 16.25
N ALA A 6 16.15 4.74 16.25
CA ALA A 6 16.14 3.83 15.11
C ALA A 6 15.59 4.50 13.84
N ALA A 7 16.32 4.34 12.73
CA ALA A 7 15.96 4.94 11.45
C ALA A 7 14.84 4.14 10.75
N THR A 8 13.98 4.85 10.01
CA THR A 8 12.99 4.27 9.11
C THR A 8 12.75 5.19 7.89
N GLY A 9 11.95 4.72 6.93
CA GLY A 9 11.63 5.46 5.71
C GLY A 9 10.27 6.17 5.73
N ILE A 10 10.17 7.28 5.00
CA ILE A 10 8.93 8.06 4.91
C ILE A 10 7.92 7.47 3.93
N GLY A 11 8.31 6.92 2.79
CA GLY A 11 7.29 6.53 1.80
C GLY A 11 7.84 5.82 0.57
N SER A 12 7.80 6.48 -0.58
CA SER A 12 8.10 5.83 -1.85
C SER A 12 9.59 5.66 -2.13
N LEU A 13 9.93 4.67 -2.96
CA LEU A 13 11.25 4.56 -3.59
C LEU A 13 11.13 4.50 -5.13
N PRO A 14 12.11 5.04 -5.87
CA PRO A 14 12.09 5.07 -7.34
C PRO A 14 12.55 3.74 -7.98
N HIS A 15 12.22 2.60 -7.37
CA HIS A 15 12.63 1.29 -7.89
C HIS A 15 11.58 0.69 -8.83
N LYS A 16 12.06 0.07 -9.91
CA LYS A 16 11.25 -0.74 -10.84
C LYS A 16 11.26 -2.24 -10.51
N ASP A 17 11.94 -2.61 -9.44
CA ASP A 17 12.04 -3.98 -8.94
C ASP A 17 11.83 -3.95 -7.42
N PRO A 18 10.73 -4.55 -6.90
CA PRO A 18 10.49 -4.61 -5.47
C PRO A 18 11.63 -5.28 -4.68
N GLN A 19 12.33 -6.25 -5.25
CA GLN A 19 13.40 -6.97 -4.53
C GLN A 19 14.60 -6.05 -4.28
N ARG A 20 14.98 -5.22 -5.26
CA ARG A 20 16.03 -4.21 -5.08
C ARG A 20 15.67 -3.18 -4.02
N ALA A 21 14.40 -2.78 -3.95
CA ALA A 21 13.92 -1.90 -2.88
C ALA A 21 14.05 -2.59 -1.51
N MET A 22 13.72 -3.89 -1.42
CA MET A 22 13.87 -4.67 -0.20
C MET A 22 15.32 -4.86 0.22
N ASP A 23 16.26 -5.02 -0.71
CA ASP A 23 17.70 -5.11 -0.40
C ASP A 23 18.22 -3.82 0.23
N LEU A 24 17.82 -2.67 -0.30
CA LEU A 24 18.13 -1.36 0.29
C LEU A 24 17.54 -1.23 1.71
N ILE A 25 16.26 -1.56 1.89
CA ILE A 25 15.58 -1.42 3.18
C ILE A 25 16.17 -2.38 4.21
N ALA A 26 16.41 -3.64 3.85
CA ALA A 26 16.98 -4.62 4.77
C ALA A 26 18.43 -4.29 5.18
N SER A 27 19.19 -3.62 4.31
CA SER A 27 20.57 -3.22 4.61
C SER A 27 20.66 -1.94 5.45
N SER A 28 19.75 -0.98 5.23
CA SER A 28 19.78 0.36 5.85
C SER A 28 18.85 0.56 7.06
N MET A 29 17.69 -0.13 7.10
CA MET A 29 16.63 0.05 8.11
C MET A 29 16.38 -1.25 8.87
N ARG A 30 17.39 -1.73 9.59
CA ARG A 30 17.36 -3.07 10.22
C ARG A 30 16.42 -3.18 11.41
N GLU A 31 16.26 -2.09 12.16
CA GLU A 31 15.45 -2.06 13.38
C GLU A 31 13.96 -1.81 13.08
N VAL A 32 13.68 -0.87 12.17
CA VAL A 32 12.33 -0.50 11.75
C VAL A 32 12.26 -0.45 10.22
N PRO A 33 12.28 -1.60 9.53
CA PRO A 33 12.04 -1.63 8.09
C PRO A 33 10.65 -1.07 7.78
N TYR A 34 10.47 -0.55 6.57
CA TYR A 34 9.22 0.07 6.15
C TYR A 34 8.73 -0.51 4.83
N TRP A 35 7.42 -0.49 4.62
CA TRP A 35 6.81 -0.81 3.34
C TRP A 35 6.98 0.39 2.38
N PRO A 36 7.73 0.24 1.28
CA PRO A 36 7.84 1.28 0.27
C PRO A 36 6.69 1.18 -0.73
N GLN A 37 6.13 2.32 -1.11
CA GLN A 37 5.34 2.44 -2.33
C GLN A 37 6.29 2.54 -3.52
N LEU A 38 5.97 1.89 -4.65
CA LEU A 38 6.88 1.80 -5.80
C LEU A 38 6.27 2.45 -7.05
N PRO A 39 6.05 3.78 -7.06
CA PRO A 39 5.34 4.46 -8.15
C PRO A 39 6.03 4.32 -9.53
N ALA A 40 7.32 3.98 -9.56
CA ALA A 40 8.05 3.69 -10.80
C ALA A 40 7.61 2.38 -11.50
N LEU A 41 6.84 1.52 -10.83
CA LEU A 41 6.23 0.31 -11.41
C LEU A 41 4.96 0.62 -12.21
N GLY A 42 4.31 1.76 -11.96
CA GLY A 42 3.13 2.20 -12.68
C GLY A 42 2.10 2.89 -11.78
N PHE A 43 1.04 3.40 -12.41
CA PHE A 43 -0.01 4.18 -11.73
C PHE A 43 -0.70 3.42 -10.59
N GLY A 44 -0.79 2.08 -10.68
CA GLY A 44 -1.38 1.26 -9.63
C GLY A 44 -0.68 1.34 -8.27
N GLU A 45 0.61 1.69 -8.25
CA GLU A 45 1.43 1.88 -7.05
C GLU A 45 1.41 3.32 -6.53
N ASN A 46 0.67 4.22 -7.20
CA ASN A 46 0.42 5.56 -6.68
C ASN A 46 -0.39 5.47 -5.37
N MET A 47 -0.08 6.33 -4.40
CA MET A 47 -0.72 6.30 -3.08
C MET A 47 -2.25 6.46 -3.14
N TYR A 48 -2.79 7.19 -4.10
CA TYR A 48 -4.24 7.31 -4.26
C TYR A 48 -4.82 6.07 -4.93
N ALA A 49 -4.17 5.58 -5.99
CA ALA A 49 -4.64 4.40 -6.72
C ALA A 49 -4.68 3.15 -5.84
N GLN A 50 -3.64 2.90 -5.04
CA GLN A 50 -3.56 1.79 -4.07
C GLN A 50 -4.78 1.75 -3.16
N PHE A 51 -5.04 2.85 -2.46
CA PHE A 51 -6.09 2.92 -1.45
C PHE A 51 -7.49 3.18 -2.02
N SER A 52 -7.61 3.44 -3.33
CA SER A 52 -8.90 3.56 -4.00
C SER A 52 -9.42 2.22 -4.53
N THR A 53 -8.60 1.17 -4.60
CA THR A 53 -8.92 -0.12 -5.25
C THR A 53 -10.21 -0.79 -4.77
N ALA A 54 -10.57 -0.62 -3.49
CA ALA A 54 -11.77 -1.20 -2.90
C ALA A 54 -13.00 -0.27 -2.91
N LEU A 55 -12.85 0.99 -3.36
CA LEU A 55 -13.95 1.95 -3.33
C LEU A 55 -15.03 1.61 -4.38
N PRO A 56 -16.33 1.68 -4.04
CA PRO A 56 -17.41 1.45 -5.00
C PRO A 56 -17.32 2.36 -6.21
N GLY A 57 -17.59 1.80 -7.40
CA GLY A 57 -17.59 2.55 -8.66
C GLY A 57 -16.22 3.05 -9.12
N VAL A 58 -15.11 2.73 -8.42
CA VAL A 58 -13.78 3.21 -8.79
C VAL A 58 -13.34 2.68 -10.17
N ARG A 59 -12.70 3.54 -10.96
CA ARG A 59 -12.03 3.20 -12.21
C ARG A 59 -10.63 3.81 -12.19
N LEU A 60 -9.62 2.95 -12.38
CA LEU A 60 -8.23 3.36 -12.52
C LEU A 60 -7.86 3.40 -14.00
N ASP A 61 -7.69 4.60 -14.56
CA ASP A 61 -7.15 4.79 -15.92
C ASP A 61 -5.63 4.96 -15.82
N ALA A 62 -4.90 3.84 -15.89
CA ALA A 62 -3.45 3.83 -15.83
C ALA A 62 -2.78 4.51 -17.05
N ARG A 63 -3.48 4.68 -18.17
CA ARG A 63 -2.93 5.38 -19.35
C ARG A 63 -2.97 6.90 -19.15
N ARG A 64 -4.00 7.40 -18.47
CA ARG A 64 -4.18 8.83 -18.18
C ARG A 64 -3.79 9.21 -16.76
N ASN A 65 -3.31 8.27 -15.95
CA ASN A 65 -3.02 8.44 -14.52
C ASN A 65 -4.19 9.08 -13.76
N ARG A 66 -5.40 8.57 -13.96
CA ARG A 66 -6.62 9.15 -13.39
C ARG A 66 -7.41 8.12 -12.59
N ILE A 67 -7.92 8.57 -11.45
CA ILE A 67 -8.92 7.87 -10.65
C ILE A 67 -10.25 8.56 -10.91
N THR A 68 -11.27 7.79 -11.25
CA THR A 68 -12.64 8.31 -11.41
C THR A 68 -13.61 7.40 -10.69
N VAL A 69 -14.73 7.95 -10.24
CA VAL A 69 -15.86 7.16 -9.74
C VAL A 69 -16.97 7.21 -10.76
N ASP A 70 -17.37 6.03 -11.24
CA ASP A 70 -18.54 5.84 -12.09
C ASP A 70 -19.79 5.82 -11.21
N LEU A 71 -20.50 6.94 -11.15
CA LEU A 71 -21.68 7.10 -10.29
C LEU A 71 -22.86 6.21 -10.71
N GLN A 72 -22.90 5.73 -11.95
CA GLN A 72 -23.94 4.79 -12.39
C GLN A 72 -23.65 3.36 -11.92
N ALA A 73 -22.38 3.05 -11.66
CA ALA A 73 -21.92 1.78 -11.10
C ALA A 73 -21.58 1.89 -9.60
N TYR A 74 -21.90 3.02 -8.96
CA TYR A 74 -21.67 3.23 -7.55
C TYR A 74 -22.80 2.61 -6.75
N ASP A 75 -22.48 1.55 -6.02
CA ASP A 75 -23.35 0.93 -5.02
C ASP A 75 -22.52 0.60 -3.77
N PRO A 76 -22.77 1.27 -2.63
CA PRO A 76 -21.99 1.06 -1.43
C PRO A 76 -22.53 -0.06 -0.53
N GLU A 77 -23.66 -0.70 -0.86
CA GLU A 77 -24.29 -1.70 0.02
C GLU A 77 -23.34 -2.85 0.36
N ASP A 78 -22.71 -3.46 -0.66
CA ASP A 78 -21.73 -4.54 -0.48
C ASP A 78 -20.52 -4.09 0.34
N PHE A 79 -20.05 -2.85 0.13
CA PHE A 79 -18.93 -2.29 0.87
C PHE A 79 -19.27 -2.13 2.35
N TYR A 80 -20.42 -1.52 2.66
CA TYR A 80 -20.86 -1.34 4.05
C TYR A 80 -21.18 -2.66 4.72
N THR A 81 -21.79 -3.60 4.00
CA THR A 81 -22.04 -4.96 4.49
C THR A 81 -20.73 -5.59 4.95
N ALA A 82 -19.69 -5.58 4.10
CA ALA A 82 -18.39 -6.12 4.46
C ALA A 82 -17.76 -5.43 5.69
N VAL A 83 -17.96 -4.12 5.87
CA VAL A 83 -17.51 -3.40 7.08
C VAL A 83 -18.26 -3.85 8.32
N VAL A 84 -19.60 -3.95 8.29
CA VAL A 84 -20.39 -4.29 9.48
C VAL A 84 -20.31 -5.77 9.86
N THR A 85 -19.96 -6.64 8.91
CA THR A 85 -19.74 -8.07 9.16
C THR A 85 -18.27 -8.44 9.39
N ASP A 86 -17.37 -7.46 9.49
CA ASP A 86 -15.92 -7.67 9.65
C ASP A 86 -15.31 -8.59 8.57
N ASP A 87 -15.78 -8.50 7.31
CA ASP A 87 -15.18 -9.22 6.19
C ASP A 87 -13.89 -8.52 5.73
N VAL A 88 -12.80 -8.79 6.45
CA VAL A 88 -11.47 -8.22 6.18
C VAL A 88 -10.91 -8.68 4.83
N GLU A 89 -11.21 -9.91 4.40
CA GLU A 89 -10.69 -10.49 3.16
C GLU A 89 -11.21 -9.74 1.94
N ARG A 90 -12.43 -9.19 1.99
CA ARG A 90 -12.97 -8.29 0.96
C ARG A 90 -12.08 -7.10 0.65
N PHE A 91 -11.30 -6.64 1.65
CA PHE A 91 -10.42 -5.48 1.58
C PHE A 91 -8.94 -5.85 1.45
N ALA A 92 -8.63 -7.12 1.14
CA ALA A 92 -7.26 -7.57 0.91
C ALA A 92 -6.60 -6.72 -0.21
N PRO A 93 -5.41 -6.14 0.02
CA PRO A 93 -4.75 -5.29 -0.97
C PRO A 93 -4.41 -6.07 -2.25
N PRO A 94 -4.81 -5.62 -3.45
CA PRO A 94 -4.46 -6.32 -4.69
C PRO A 94 -2.94 -6.36 -4.91
N VAL A 95 -2.39 -7.53 -5.20
CA VAL A 95 -0.93 -7.73 -5.32
C VAL A 95 -0.31 -6.82 -6.37
N GLU A 96 -1.00 -6.61 -7.48
CA GLU A 96 -0.59 -5.78 -8.61
C GLU A 96 -0.46 -4.29 -8.25
N ASN A 97 -1.20 -3.81 -7.25
CA ASN A 97 -1.15 -2.45 -6.75
C ASN A 97 -0.19 -2.29 -5.57
N PHE A 98 0.07 -3.35 -4.81
CA PHE A 98 0.81 -3.32 -3.55
C PHE A 98 2.08 -4.18 -3.58
N ARG A 99 2.82 -4.21 -4.70
CA ARG A 99 3.97 -5.12 -4.87
C ARG A 99 5.06 -4.85 -3.83
N GLY A 100 5.24 -3.59 -3.42
CA GLY A 100 6.15 -3.23 -2.32
C GLY A 100 5.75 -3.85 -0.97
N LEU A 101 4.45 -3.97 -0.68
CA LEU A 101 3.94 -4.58 0.56
C LEU A 101 4.20 -6.08 0.54
N TYR A 102 3.79 -6.75 -0.54
CA TYR A 102 3.98 -8.19 -0.69
C TYR A 102 5.46 -8.59 -0.69
N ALA A 103 6.34 -7.77 -1.32
CA ALA A 103 7.78 -7.98 -1.24
C ALA A 103 8.31 -7.86 0.19
N LEU A 104 7.80 -6.90 0.99
CA LEU A 104 8.16 -6.77 2.40
C LEU A 104 7.69 -7.98 3.21
N LEU A 105 6.43 -8.40 3.04
CA LEU A 105 5.86 -9.54 3.76
C LEU A 105 6.66 -10.82 3.50
N GLU A 106 7.04 -11.06 2.24
CA GLU A 106 7.87 -12.21 1.88
C GLU A 106 9.30 -12.08 2.42
N ARG A 107 9.92 -10.91 2.29
CA ARG A 107 11.30 -10.66 2.75
C ARG A 107 11.49 -10.91 4.25
N PHE A 108 10.46 -10.64 5.05
CA PHE A 108 10.51 -10.77 6.50
C PHE A 108 9.62 -11.87 7.07
N LYS A 109 9.10 -12.77 6.22
CA LYS A 109 8.29 -13.91 6.63
C LYS A 109 9.01 -14.76 7.67
N GLY A 110 8.32 -15.06 8.78
CA GLY A 110 8.88 -15.84 9.88
C GLY A 110 9.93 -15.12 10.73
N ARG A 111 10.27 -13.86 10.45
CA ARG A 111 11.20 -13.07 11.26
C ARG A 111 10.45 -12.27 12.32
N ARG A 112 11.01 -12.21 13.53
CA ARG A 112 10.52 -11.34 14.60
C ARG A 112 11.18 -9.97 14.48
N LEU A 113 10.39 -8.97 14.09
CA LEU A 113 10.82 -7.58 14.01
C LEU A 113 10.29 -6.80 15.23
N GLY A 114 11.01 -5.74 15.61
CA GLY A 114 10.58 -4.85 16.69
C GLY A 114 9.40 -3.98 16.31
N ALA A 115 9.47 -3.42 15.10
CA ALA A 115 8.38 -2.73 14.43
C ALA A 115 8.57 -2.86 12.92
N VAL A 116 7.47 -2.62 12.20
CA VAL A 116 7.46 -2.36 10.76
C VAL A 116 6.64 -1.11 10.55
N LYS A 117 7.12 -0.21 9.70
CA LYS A 117 6.38 1.02 9.39
C LYS A 117 5.64 0.87 8.06
N GLY A 118 4.33 1.12 8.06
CA GLY A 118 3.51 1.29 6.86
C GLY A 118 3.10 2.74 6.68
N GLN A 119 2.98 3.21 5.44
CA GLN A 119 2.38 4.50 5.10
C GLN A 119 1.04 4.21 4.42
N VAL A 120 -0.04 4.85 4.87
CA VAL A 120 -1.37 4.71 4.26
C VAL A 120 -1.92 6.06 3.84
N THR A 121 -2.81 6.07 2.85
CA THR A 121 -3.52 7.28 2.42
C THR A 121 -4.74 7.49 3.31
N GLY A 122 -4.72 8.56 4.11
CA GLY A 122 -5.87 8.94 4.94
C GLY A 122 -6.94 9.69 4.16
N PRO A 123 -8.14 9.89 4.74
CA PRO A 123 -9.28 10.51 4.05
C PRO A 123 -9.02 11.97 3.63
N LEU A 124 -8.23 12.72 4.41
CA LEU A 124 -7.85 14.09 4.05
C LEU A 124 -6.96 14.11 2.80
N SER A 125 -5.97 13.22 2.73
CA SER A 125 -5.13 13.10 1.55
C SER A 125 -5.95 12.63 0.35
N ALA A 126 -6.83 11.65 0.53
CA ALA A 126 -7.67 11.12 -0.55
C ALA A 126 -8.64 12.16 -1.14
N GLY A 127 -8.95 13.24 -0.40
CA GLY A 127 -9.81 14.33 -0.86
C GLY A 127 -9.10 15.49 -1.57
N LEU A 128 -7.79 15.43 -1.77
CA LEU A 128 -6.98 16.44 -2.48
C LEU A 128 -6.77 16.08 -3.96
#